data_AF-A0A9E3U1W3-F1
#
_entry.id   AF-A0A9E3U1W3-F1
#
_cell.length_a   1.000
_cell.length_b   1.000
_cell.length_c   1.000
_cell.angle_alpha   90.00
_cell.angle_beta   90.00
_cell.angle_gamma   90.00
#
_symmetry.space_group_name_H-M   'P 1'
#
loop_
_entity.id
_entity.type
_entity.pdbx_description
1 polymer ?
#
loop_
_entity_poly.entity_id
_entity_poly.type
_entity_poly.pdbx_seq_one_letter_code
_entity_poly.pdbx_strand_id
1 'polypeptide(L)' 'RYHQGQILAVGDVLLVMEELTGEVVMVDLSPKKHQELGRFQALDSDKVWNNLALYGPYLLVRDAQWAACWKLPLAR' A
#
# COMPACT_ATOMS: atom_id res chain seq x y z
N ARG A 1 6.23 -6.06 10.53
CA ARG A 1 6.78 -6.75 9.35
C ARG A 1 5.62 -7.00 8.40
N TYR A 2 5.81 -6.81 7.08
CA TYR A 2 4.74 -6.83 6.07
C TYR A 2 4.82 -8.05 5.14
N HIS A 3 5.36 -9.17 5.64
CA HIS A 3 5.52 -10.43 4.92
C HIS A 3 6.20 -10.28 3.54
N GLN A 4 5.76 -11.01 2.50
CA GLN A 4 6.25 -10.90 1.12
C GLN A 4 5.39 -9.93 0.29
N GLY A 5 4.87 -8.90 0.95
CA GLY A 5 4.12 -7.82 0.35
C GLY A 5 4.87 -7.04 -0.73
N GLN A 6 4.14 -6.25 -1.50
CA GLN A 6 4.71 -5.35 -2.51
C GLN A 6 4.89 -3.94 -1.96
N ILE A 7 5.91 -3.23 -2.45
CA ILE A 7 6.19 -1.84 -2.04
C ILE A 7 6.24 -0.91 -3.24
N LEU A 8 5.82 0.33 -3.03
CA LEU A 8 5.88 1.41 -4.02
C LEU A 8 6.29 2.72 -3.34
N ALA A 9 7.40 3.31 -3.75
CA ALA A 9 7.82 4.62 -3.26
C ALA A 9 7.08 5.74 -4.02
N VAL A 10 6.52 6.68 -3.28
CA VAL A 10 5.71 7.81 -3.78
C VAL A 10 6.14 9.07 -3.03
N GLY A 11 7.00 9.87 -3.64
CA GLY A 11 7.59 11.03 -2.96
C GLY A 11 8.43 10.60 -1.76
N ASP A 12 8.04 11.05 -0.57
CA ASP A 12 8.65 10.75 0.74
C ASP A 12 7.90 9.66 1.53
N VAL A 13 6.94 8.98 0.88
CA VAL A 13 6.16 7.89 1.49
C VAL A 13 6.42 6.58 0.74
N LEU A 14 6.60 5.49 1.50
CA LEU A 14 6.55 4.13 0.99
C LEU A 14 5.14 3.56 1.23
N LEU A 15 4.45 3.21 0.15
CA LEU A 15 3.25 2.40 0.22
C LEU A 15 3.67 0.94 0.31
N VAL A 16 3.16 0.22 1.31
CA VAL A 16 3.44 -1.20 1.54
C VAL A 16 2.12 -1.96 1.54
N MET A 17 1.98 -2.92 0.63
CA MET A 17 0.88 -3.86 0.64
C MET A 17 1.21 -5.00 1.61
N GLU A 18 0.38 -5.22 2.60
CA GLU A 18 0.48 -6.37 3.50
C GLU A 18 -0.06 -7.63 2.79
N GLU A 19 0.69 -8.73 2.83
CA GLU A 19 0.40 -9.93 2.04
C GLU A 19 -0.88 -10.65 2.50
N LEU A 20 -1.07 -10.80 3.81
CA LEU A 20 -2.04 -11.71 4.40
C LEU A 20 -3.34 -11.02 4.82
N THR A 21 -3.31 -9.71 5.04
CA THR A 21 -4.45 -8.92 5.45
C THR A 21 -5.01 -8.07 4.31
N GLY A 22 -4.24 -7.80 3.25
CA GLY A 22 -4.66 -6.89 2.18
C GLY A 22 -4.74 -5.42 2.62
N GLU A 23 -4.12 -5.07 3.74
CA GLU A 23 -3.95 -3.69 4.17
C GLU A 23 -2.88 -2.97 3.35
N VAL A 24 -3.09 -1.69 3.06
CA VAL A 24 -2.02 -0.79 2.61
C VAL A 24 -1.55 0.02 3.81
N VAL A 25 -0.24 -0.03 4.05
CA VAL A 25 0.44 0.73 5.10
C VAL A 25 1.29 1.81 4.46
N MET A 26 1.16 3.04 4.93
CA MET A 26 1.98 4.17 4.54
C MET A 26 3.12 4.30 5.54
N VAL A 27 4.35 4.32 5.05
CA VAL A 27 5.56 4.40 5.88
C VAL A 27 6.38 5.59 5.42
N ASP A 28 6.96 6.33 6.36
CA ASP A 28 7.94 7.37 6.06
C ASP A 28 9.15 6.76 5.32
N LEU A 29 9.56 7.34 4.19
CA LEU A 29 10.64 6.80 3.34
C LEU A 29 12.05 7.10 3.91
N SER A 30 12.17 7.74 5.07
CA SER A 30 13.47 8.00 5.69
C SER A 30 14.16 6.71 6.16
N PRO A 31 15.45 6.53 5.84
CA PRO A 31 16.21 5.38 6.35
C PRO A 31 16.56 5.51 7.84
N LYS A 32 16.26 6.65 8.49
CA LYS A 32 16.65 6.92 9.88
C LYS A 32 15.91 6.05 10.89
N LYS A 33 14.62 5.83 10.65
CA LYS A 33 13.76 5.01 11.51
C LYS A 33 12.54 4.55 10.71
N HIS A 34 12.04 3.38 11.07
CA HIS A 34 10.75 2.92 10.56
C HIS A 34 9.62 3.68 11.27
N GLN A 35 8.76 4.37 10.51
CA GLN A 35 7.62 5.12 11.03
C GLN A 35 6.39 4.92 10.15
N GLU A 36 5.34 4.29 10.69
CA GLU A 36 4.04 4.23 10.02
C GLU A 36 3.34 5.58 10.12
N LEU A 37 2.86 6.07 8.97
CA LEU A 37 2.07 7.31 8.84
C LEU A 37 0.58 7.02 8.90
N GLY A 38 0.17 5.81 8.50
CA GLY A 38 -1.21 5.35 8.57
C GLY A 38 -1.38 4.00 7.87
N ARG A 39 -2.56 3.41 8.03
CA ARG A 39 -2.94 2.14 7.41
C ARG A 39 -4.42 2.13 7.07
N PHE A 40 -4.80 1.37 6.05
CA PHE A 40 -6.20 1.13 5.74
C PHE A 40 -6.39 -0.23 5.06
N GLN A 41 -7.57 -0.80 5.22
CA GLN A 41 -7.97 -2.05 4.55
C GLN A 41 -8.20 -1.77 3.07
N ALA A 42 -7.32 -2.24 2.20
CA ALA A 42 -7.41 -1.93 0.76
C ALA A 42 -8.19 -3.00 -0.02
N LEU A 43 -8.05 -4.26 0.37
CA LEU A 43 -8.77 -5.43 -0.15
C LEU A 43 -9.04 -6.41 0.98
N ASP A 44 -10.24 -7.01 1.04
CA ASP A 44 -10.50 -8.16 1.91
C ASP A 44 -9.99 -9.42 1.20
N SER A 45 -8.81 -9.89 1.57
CA SER A 45 -8.08 -10.95 0.88
C SER A 45 -7.17 -11.70 1.86
N ASP A 46 -7.02 -13.01 1.64
CA ASP A 46 -6.10 -13.88 2.39
C ASP A 46 -4.69 -13.93 1.79
N LYS A 47 -4.51 -13.37 0.58
CA LYS A 47 -3.22 -13.29 -0.11
C LYS A 47 -3.19 -12.24 -1.21
N VAL A 48 -2.29 -11.26 -1.07
CA VAL A 48 -2.04 -10.24 -2.09
C VAL A 48 -0.56 -10.18 -2.48
N TRP A 49 -0.26 -10.68 -3.69
CA TRP A 49 1.08 -10.67 -4.27
C TRP A 49 1.23 -9.72 -5.46
N ASN A 50 0.16 -9.00 -5.80
CA ASN A 50 0.15 -8.15 -6.98
C ASN A 50 0.76 -6.78 -6.69
N ASN A 51 1.43 -6.24 -7.70
CA ASN A 51 2.03 -4.91 -7.62
C ASN A 51 0.96 -3.85 -7.42
N LEU A 52 1.26 -2.88 -6.56
CA LEU A 52 0.52 -1.63 -6.47
C LEU A 52 0.69 -0.84 -7.78
N ALA A 53 -0.37 -0.22 -8.26
CA ALA A 53 -0.30 0.72 -9.38
C ALA A 53 -0.88 2.08 -8.96
N LEU A 54 -0.13 3.15 -9.19
CA LEU A 54 -0.54 4.52 -8.84
C LEU A 54 -0.67 5.37 -10.10
N TYR A 55 -1.79 6.07 -10.24
CA TYR A 55 -2.01 7.08 -11.27
C TYR A 55 -2.63 8.33 -10.67
N GLY A 56 -1.87 9.42 -10.61
CA GLY A 56 -2.29 10.63 -9.88
C GLY A 56 -2.62 10.30 -8.43
N PRO A 57 -3.83 10.63 -7.92
CA PRO A 57 -4.25 10.25 -6.57
C PRO A 57 -4.81 8.83 -6.47
N TYR A 58 -4.91 8.08 -7.56
CA TYR A 58 -5.62 6.80 -7.59
C TYR A 58 -4.65 5.62 -7.40
N LEU A 59 -4.81 4.90 -6.31
CA LEU A 59 -4.12 3.65 -6.02
C LEU A 59 -5.00 2.47 -6.43
N LEU A 60 -4.53 1.70 -7.40
CA LEU A 60 -5.13 0.43 -7.82
C LEU A 60 -4.43 -0.71 -7.09
N VAL A 61 -5.25 -1.53 -6.44
CA VAL A 61 -4.84 -2.78 -5.79
C VAL A 61 -5.70 -3.91 -6.32
N ARG A 62 -5.16 -5.12 -6.36
CA ARG A 62 -5.91 -6.32 -6.73
C ARG A 62 -5.31 -7.56 -6.10
N ASP A 63 -6.10 -8.61 -5.99
CA ASP A 63 -5.64 -9.98 -5.78
C ASP A 63 -6.00 -10.86 -7.01
N ALA A 64 -6.22 -12.16 -6.79
CA ALA A 64 -6.63 -13.10 -7.82
C ALA A 64 -8.13 -13.01 -8.20
N GLN A 65 -8.98 -12.41 -7.37
CA GLN A 65 -10.44 -12.39 -7.51
C GLN A 65 -11.01 -10.97 -7.59
N TRP A 66 -10.42 -10.02 -6.89
CA TRP A 66 -10.95 -8.69 -6.63
C TRP A 66 -9.95 -7.60 -6.98
N ALA A 67 -10.48 -6.41 -7.25
CA ALA A 67 -9.70 -5.20 -7.43
C ALA A 67 -10.42 -4.03 -6.76
N ALA A 68 -9.64 -3.09 -6.22
CA ALA A 68 -10.14 -1.86 -5.64
C ALA A 68 -9.34 -0.66 -6.14
N CYS A 69 -10.01 0.48 -6.25
CA CYS A 69 -9.42 1.75 -6.60
C CYS A 69 -9.64 2.73 -5.47
N TRP A 70 -8.56 3.13 -4.81
CA TRP A 70 -8.57 4.09 -3.71
C TRP A 70 -8.12 5.45 -4.20
N LYS A 71 -8.87 6.50 -3.85
CA LYS A 71 -8.38 7.87 -4.00
C LYS A 71 -7.61 8.25 -2.73
N LEU A 72 -6.30 8.32 -2.83
CA LEU A 72 -5.43 8.72 -1.74
C LEU A 72 -5.54 10.23 -1.48
N PRO A 73 -5.39 10.68 -0.23
CA PRO A 73 -5.22 12.09 0.06
C PRO A 73 -3.94 12.59 -0.61
N LEU A 74 -4.01 13.74 -1.26
CA LEU A 74 -2.82 14.42 -1.75
C LEU A 74 -2.14 15.07 -0.53
N ALA A 75 -0.84 14.83 -0.37
CA ALA A 75 -0.03 15.56 0.60
C ALA A 75 -0.17 17.07 0.32
N ARG A 76 -0.21 17.87 1.39
CA ARG A 76 -0.08 19.33 1.28
C ARG A 76 1.38 19.72 1.19
#